data_AF-A0A3Q2TBS7-F1
#
_entry.id   AF-A0A3Q2TBS7-F1
#
_cell.length_a   1.000
_cell.length_b   1.000
_cell.length_c   1.000
_cell.angle_alpha   90.00
_cell.angle_beta   90.00
_cell.angle_gamma   90.00
#
_symmetry.space_group_name_H-M   'P 1'
#
loop_
_entity.id
_entity.type
_entity.pdbx_description
1 polymer ?
#
loop_
_entity_poly.entity_id
_entity_poly.type
_entity_poly.pdbx_seq_one_letter_code
_entity_poly.pdbx_strand_id
1 'polypeptide(L)'
;MAARSDSLRLLMLIFITWRGSMRCCAITVDPPEDLHAVLDPGRFGHLEITWRSPSSLMNLTNCHLQYQLEYFNTYKNKREVLRTPQRTYSAQFDLSKDVQARVFTILNGACTNNTMIKSKDYNEMVLHPPRTGIQDTEAKEFICVYYNMENLECSWRRSVKTPAGAQQRLYFWHKSLKQAVECPSYVLSGGVRKGCTFMGKPLPAFTDIYFCVNGSSPEGPLKPTFFSLQVQNQVKASAPDKLSLQTSSDKQLELRWENPAWKLSVQCLEWEVRHHRVGAEKIHSKPIHTESPRLTLPLSSSNERNCFKVRSRVSLHCVDHSFWSDWSHEACHPVLKTIEATPEPELNFASFYIYIAVAIIATLVVSLCVWATVNMMKSPPEKTVDSLIAKLLPKKLRPGVSKIFSGKKTCNDVII
;
A
#
# COMPACT_ATOMS: atom_id res chain seq x y z
N MET A 1 -40.79 21.61 91.94
CA MET A 1 -39.69 21.75 90.93
C MET A 1 -39.57 20.57 89.96
N ALA A 2 -40.26 19.44 90.14
CA ALA A 2 -40.12 18.26 89.27
C ALA A 2 -40.82 18.39 87.89
N ALA A 3 -41.98 19.04 87.80
CA ALA A 3 -42.77 19.09 86.55
C ALA A 3 -42.18 19.95 85.42
N ARG A 4 -41.26 20.87 85.71
CA ARG A 4 -40.62 21.75 84.71
C ARG A 4 -39.44 21.07 84.00
N SER A 5 -38.87 20.02 84.61
CA SER A 5 -37.74 19.25 84.07
C SER A 5 -38.16 18.28 82.97
N ASP A 6 -39.33 17.65 83.10
CA ASP A 6 -39.80 16.65 82.13
C ASP A 6 -40.31 17.29 80.83
N SER A 7 -40.92 18.47 80.91
CA SER A 7 -41.33 19.23 79.73
C SER A 7 -40.12 19.68 78.88
N LEU A 8 -39.01 20.06 79.53
CA LEU A 8 -37.77 20.45 78.83
C LEU A 8 -37.09 19.23 78.17
N ARG A 9 -37.12 18.05 78.82
CA ARG A 9 -36.61 16.80 78.25
C ARG A 9 -37.43 16.32 77.06
N LEU A 10 -38.77 16.46 77.14
CA LEU A 10 -39.66 16.11 76.04
C LEU A 10 -39.47 17.05 74.84
N LEU A 11 -39.32 18.36 75.06
CA LEU A 11 -38.99 19.33 74.01
C LEU A 11 -37.62 19.06 73.38
N MET A 12 -36.60 18.74 74.17
CA MET A 12 -35.26 18.38 73.65
C MET A 12 -35.30 17.08 72.84
N LEU A 13 -36.06 16.06 73.26
CA LEU A 13 -36.28 14.83 72.49
C LEU A 13 -37.04 15.09 71.19
N ILE A 14 -38.02 15.99 71.18
CA ILE A 14 -38.73 16.42 69.97
C ILE A 14 -37.79 17.19 69.03
N PHE A 15 -36.91 18.06 69.54
CA PHE A 15 -35.91 18.75 68.72
C PHE A 15 -34.81 17.82 68.17
N ILE A 16 -34.42 16.78 68.92
CA ILE A 16 -33.43 15.78 68.48
C ILE A 16 -34.05 14.83 67.44
N THR A 17 -35.33 14.47 67.58
CA THR A 17 -36.05 13.66 66.58
C THR A 17 -36.45 14.47 65.34
N TRP A 18 -36.72 15.77 65.48
CA TRP A 18 -36.92 16.69 64.36
C TRP A 18 -35.62 16.90 63.58
N ARG A 19 -34.48 17.11 64.24
CA ARG A 19 -33.16 17.17 63.59
C ARG A 19 -32.75 15.86 62.93
N GLY A 20 -33.22 14.71 63.43
CA GLY A 20 -32.99 13.40 62.83
C GLY A 20 -33.84 13.09 61.59
N SER A 21 -34.88 13.88 61.30
CA SER A 21 -35.82 13.65 60.19
C SER A 21 -35.63 14.58 58.99
N MET A 22 -34.69 15.53 59.04
CA MET A 22 -34.20 16.17 57.82
C MET A 22 -33.13 15.28 57.17
N ARG A 23 -33.58 14.15 56.62
CA ARG A 23 -32.89 13.61 55.44
C ARG A 23 -33.05 14.67 54.36
N CYS A 24 -31.99 15.43 54.09
CA CYS A 24 -31.89 16.14 52.83
C CYS A 24 -32.26 15.14 51.73
N CYS A 25 -33.38 15.35 51.05
CA CYS A 25 -33.66 14.64 49.81
C CYS A 25 -32.55 15.04 48.85
N ALA A 26 -31.48 14.24 48.79
CA ALA A 26 -30.54 14.33 47.69
C ALA A 26 -31.39 14.15 46.44
N ILE A 27 -31.40 15.15 45.56
CA ILE A 27 -32.12 15.07 44.30
C ILE A 27 -31.51 13.89 43.53
N THR A 28 -32.29 12.84 43.33
CA THR A 28 -31.93 11.68 42.53
C THR A 28 -32.58 11.80 41.16
N VAL A 29 -31.95 11.21 40.16
CA VAL A 29 -32.47 11.19 38.78
C VAL A 29 -32.47 9.76 38.26
N ASP A 30 -33.56 9.40 37.58
CA ASP A 30 -33.74 8.08 36.99
C ASP A 30 -32.86 7.89 35.75
N PRO A 31 -32.42 6.65 35.46
CA PRO A 31 -31.67 6.35 34.25
C PRO A 31 -32.54 6.45 32.99
N PRO A 32 -31.94 6.59 31.80
CA PRO A 32 -32.69 6.61 30.54
C PRO A 32 -33.43 5.29 30.28
N GLU A 33 -34.51 5.37 29.53
CA GLU A 33 -35.38 4.23 29.22
C GLU A 33 -35.03 3.63 27.84
N ASP A 34 -35.35 2.35 27.63
CA ASP A 34 -35.21 1.63 26.35
C ASP A 34 -33.90 1.85 25.59
N LEU A 35 -32.77 1.63 26.26
CA LEU A 35 -31.49 1.59 25.56
C LEU A 35 -31.46 0.37 24.61
N HIS A 36 -31.30 0.62 23.32
CA HIS A 36 -31.15 -0.43 22.32
C HIS A 36 -30.31 0.04 21.14
N ALA A 37 -29.79 -0.91 20.36
CA ALA A 37 -29.11 -0.66 19.10
C ALA A 37 -30.01 -1.01 17.93
N VAL A 38 -30.12 -0.10 16.96
CA VAL A 38 -30.75 -0.37 15.67
C VAL A 38 -29.80 -1.22 14.83
N LEU A 39 -30.35 -2.29 14.24
CA LEU A 39 -29.58 -3.29 13.50
C LEU A 39 -28.85 -2.67 12.30
N ASP A 40 -27.60 -3.11 12.09
CA ASP A 40 -26.71 -2.62 11.05
C ASP A 40 -27.30 -2.83 9.63
N PRO A 41 -27.49 -1.76 8.82
CA PRO A 41 -28.00 -1.87 7.45
C PRO A 41 -26.94 -2.34 6.44
N GLY A 42 -26.00 -3.19 6.86
CA GLY A 42 -24.91 -3.69 6.02
C GLY A 42 -23.69 -2.77 5.94
N ARG A 43 -23.37 -2.05 7.03
CA ARG A 43 -22.19 -1.20 7.20
C ARG A 43 -21.18 -1.79 8.20
N PHE A 44 -21.19 -3.10 8.36
CA PHE A 44 -20.20 -3.90 9.12
C PHE A 44 -20.01 -3.48 10.57
N GLY A 45 -21.12 -3.26 11.27
CA GLY A 45 -21.16 -2.91 12.68
C GLY A 45 -21.30 -1.42 12.96
N HIS A 46 -21.79 -0.63 12.00
CA HIS A 46 -22.20 0.75 12.25
C HIS A 46 -23.57 0.73 12.94
N LEU A 47 -23.56 0.74 14.27
CA LEU A 47 -24.78 0.65 15.07
C LEU A 47 -25.23 2.03 15.51
N GLU A 48 -26.53 2.29 15.37
CA GLU A 48 -27.16 3.45 15.97
C GLU A 48 -27.72 3.07 17.34
N ILE A 49 -27.20 3.68 18.39
CA ILE A 49 -27.58 3.42 19.78
C ILE A 49 -28.59 4.48 20.18
N THR A 50 -29.78 4.05 20.58
CA THR A 50 -30.90 4.94 20.89
C THR A 50 -31.46 4.66 22.27
N TRP A 51 -31.92 5.71 22.95
CA TRP A 51 -32.58 5.63 24.26
C TRP A 51 -33.66 6.70 24.38
N ARG A 52 -34.59 6.50 25.33
CA ARG A 52 -35.64 7.46 25.69
C ARG A 52 -35.29 8.22 26.97
N SER A 53 -35.86 9.41 27.09
CA SER A 53 -35.75 10.19 28.33
C SER A 53 -36.51 9.49 29.45
N PRO A 54 -36.02 9.55 30.71
CA PRO A 54 -36.78 9.05 31.85
C PRO A 54 -38.14 9.74 31.93
N SER A 55 -39.20 8.96 32.14
CA SER A 55 -40.58 9.44 32.22
C SER A 55 -40.79 10.41 33.38
N SER A 56 -40.03 10.26 34.47
CA SER A 56 -40.02 11.17 35.62
C SER A 56 -39.59 12.60 35.28
N LEU A 57 -38.92 12.81 34.14
CA LEU A 57 -38.40 14.10 33.72
C LEU A 57 -39.27 14.81 32.67
N MET A 58 -40.39 14.23 32.25
CA MET A 58 -41.27 14.78 31.20
C MET A 58 -41.77 16.20 31.50
N ASN A 59 -41.95 16.54 32.78
CA ASN A 59 -42.52 17.83 33.21
C ASN A 59 -41.48 18.76 33.87
N LEU A 60 -40.19 18.43 33.78
CA LEU A 60 -39.15 19.15 34.50
C LEU A 60 -38.70 20.38 33.71
N THR A 61 -39.14 21.57 34.13
CA THR A 61 -38.73 22.85 33.54
C THR A 61 -37.47 23.41 34.24
N ASN A 62 -36.69 24.23 33.53
CA ASN A 62 -35.48 24.90 34.06
C ASN A 62 -34.32 23.95 34.44
N CYS A 63 -34.29 22.76 33.84
CA CYS A 63 -33.14 21.85 33.89
C CYS A 63 -32.46 21.78 32.52
N HIS A 64 -31.14 21.62 32.55
CA HIS A 64 -30.38 21.14 31.43
C HIS A 64 -30.22 19.62 31.56
N LEU A 65 -30.77 18.91 30.58
CA LEU A 65 -30.76 17.45 30.52
C LEU A 65 -29.68 16.99 29.55
N GLN A 66 -28.80 16.11 30.03
CA GLN A 66 -27.78 15.46 29.24
C GLN A 66 -27.74 13.97 29.55
N TYR A 67 -27.07 13.22 28.68
CA TYR A 67 -26.84 11.80 28.83
C TYR A 67 -25.35 11.52 28.80
N GLN A 68 -24.89 10.62 29.65
CA GLN A 68 -23.54 10.07 29.55
C GLN A 68 -23.65 8.65 28.99
N LEU A 69 -23.22 8.48 27.75
CA LEU A 69 -23.11 7.17 27.11
C LEU A 69 -21.69 6.65 27.32
N GLU A 70 -21.60 5.42 27.78
CA GLU A 70 -20.34 4.70 27.91
C GLU A 70 -20.42 3.38 27.16
N TYR A 71 -19.52 3.14 26.23
CA TYR A 71 -19.51 1.91 25.43
C TYR A 71 -18.10 1.38 25.27
N PHE A 72 -17.98 0.08 25.01
CA PHE A 72 -16.69 -0.54 24.74
C PHE A 72 -16.38 -0.50 23.24
N ASN A 73 -15.36 0.24 22.84
CA ASN A 73 -14.89 0.26 21.45
C ASN A 73 -14.08 -1.02 21.19
N THR A 74 -14.67 -1.93 20.43
CA THR A 74 -14.14 -3.28 20.14
C THR A 74 -12.91 -3.30 19.24
N TYR A 75 -12.68 -2.25 18.46
CA TYR A 75 -11.49 -2.09 17.60
C TYR A 75 -10.33 -1.46 18.37
N LYS A 76 -10.61 -0.47 19.22
CA LYS A 76 -9.59 0.20 20.06
C LYS A 76 -9.31 -0.51 21.38
N ASN A 77 -10.11 -1.52 21.73
CA ASN A 77 -10.04 -2.23 23.00
C ASN A 77 -10.09 -1.27 24.22
N LYS A 78 -10.97 -0.26 24.15
CA LYS A 78 -11.03 0.84 25.13
C LYS A 78 -12.47 1.25 25.40
N ARG A 79 -12.78 1.61 26.65
CA ARG A 79 -14.04 2.23 27.03
C ARG A 79 -14.06 3.69 26.58
N GLU A 80 -15.06 4.04 25.78
CA GLU A 80 -15.33 5.41 25.35
C GLU A 80 -16.45 5.98 26.22
N VAL A 81 -16.35 7.27 26.55
CA VAL A 81 -17.32 7.99 27.36
C VAL A 81 -17.63 9.31 26.66
N LEU A 82 -18.90 9.60 26.46
CA LEU A 82 -19.34 10.87 25.89
C LEU A 82 -20.54 11.42 26.65
N ARG A 83 -20.66 12.74 26.61
CA ARG A 83 -21.83 13.46 27.12
C ARG A 83 -22.54 14.15 25.97
N THR A 84 -23.84 13.96 25.87
CA THR A 84 -24.64 14.52 24.77
C THR A 84 -26.06 14.84 25.24
N PRO A 85 -26.68 15.93 24.76
CA PRO A 85 -28.11 16.14 24.94
C PRO A 85 -28.96 15.27 23.97
N GLN A 86 -28.30 14.67 22.96
CA GLN A 86 -28.97 13.82 21.98
C GLN A 86 -29.40 12.48 22.60
N ARG A 87 -30.41 11.87 21.99
CA ARG A 87 -30.97 10.56 22.38
C ARG A 87 -30.53 9.41 21.46
N THR A 88 -29.63 9.73 20.53
CA THR A 88 -29.06 8.80 19.57
C THR A 88 -27.56 9.05 19.46
N TYR A 89 -26.79 7.99 19.26
CA TYR A 89 -25.37 8.05 18.95
C TYR A 89 -24.96 6.86 18.09
N SER A 90 -24.22 7.12 17.01
CA SER A 90 -23.71 6.05 16.15
C SER A 90 -22.24 5.75 16.43
N ALA A 91 -21.90 4.47 16.54
CA ALA A 91 -20.54 3.99 16.73
C ALA A 91 -20.28 2.74 15.89
N GLN A 92 -19.01 2.47 15.62
CA GLN A 92 -18.61 1.25 14.94
C GLN A 92 -18.14 0.17 15.92
N PHE A 93 -18.62 -1.04 15.68
CA PHE A 93 -18.27 -2.23 16.43
C PHE A 93 -17.79 -3.36 15.52
N ASP A 94 -17.02 -4.26 16.11
CA ASP A 94 -16.63 -5.55 15.57
C ASP A 94 -17.72 -6.54 16.00
N LEU A 95 -18.56 -6.94 15.05
CA LEU A 95 -19.71 -7.81 15.30
C LEU A 95 -19.31 -9.26 15.60
N SER A 96 -18.01 -9.59 15.60
CA SER A 96 -17.50 -10.86 16.11
C SER A 96 -17.31 -10.86 17.63
N LYS A 97 -17.45 -9.71 18.30
CA LYS A 97 -17.30 -9.53 19.75
C LYS A 97 -18.59 -9.03 20.39
N ASP A 98 -18.71 -9.20 21.71
CA ASP A 98 -19.81 -8.62 22.47
C ASP A 98 -19.77 -7.10 22.38
N VAL A 99 -20.92 -6.50 22.04
CA VAL A 99 -21.10 -5.04 22.04
C VAL A 99 -21.88 -4.65 23.27
N GLN A 100 -21.27 -3.81 24.11
CA GLN A 100 -21.84 -3.38 25.38
C GLN A 100 -21.89 -1.87 25.45
N ALA A 101 -23.03 -1.32 25.84
CA ALA A 101 -23.19 0.09 26.11
C ALA A 101 -24.09 0.33 27.31
N ARG A 102 -23.76 1.35 28.09
CA ARG A 102 -24.56 1.82 29.21
C ARG A 102 -24.79 3.31 29.11
N VAL A 103 -25.97 3.76 29.52
CA VAL A 103 -26.34 5.17 29.47
C VAL A 103 -26.84 5.63 30.84
N PHE A 104 -26.40 6.83 31.22
CA PHE A 104 -26.77 7.51 32.45
C PHE A 104 -27.44 8.84 32.15
N THR A 105 -28.33 9.27 33.04
CA THR A 105 -28.92 10.62 32.98
C THR A 105 -28.03 11.60 33.74
N ILE A 106 -27.84 12.79 33.20
CA ILE A 106 -27.18 13.91 33.86
C ILE A 106 -28.15 15.09 33.87
N LEU A 107 -28.41 15.63 35.05
CA LEU A 107 -29.15 16.87 35.26
C LEU A 107 -28.24 17.95 35.83
N ASN A 108 -28.39 19.16 35.33
CA ASN A 108 -27.80 20.36 35.90
C ASN A 108 -28.73 21.57 35.68
N GLY A 109 -28.44 22.69 36.34
CA GLY A 109 -29.20 23.94 36.21
C GLY A 109 -29.98 24.29 37.47
N ALA A 110 -30.96 25.19 37.34
CA ALA A 110 -31.66 25.77 38.50
C ALA A 110 -32.39 24.70 39.34
N CYS A 111 -32.92 23.67 38.69
CA CYS A 111 -33.63 22.58 39.36
C CYS A 111 -32.73 21.72 40.26
N THR A 112 -31.42 21.73 40.05
CA THR A 112 -30.44 21.04 40.89
C THR A 112 -29.60 22.03 41.70
N ASN A 113 -30.05 23.28 41.85
CA ASN A 113 -29.27 24.35 42.46
C ASN A 113 -27.86 24.49 41.85
N ASN A 114 -27.79 24.37 40.52
CA ASN A 114 -26.56 24.37 39.71
C ASN A 114 -25.56 23.25 40.04
N THR A 115 -25.97 22.22 40.77
CA THR A 115 -25.15 21.02 41.00
C THR A 115 -25.36 20.01 39.88
N MET A 116 -24.28 19.35 39.46
CA MET A 116 -24.40 18.26 38.48
C MET A 116 -24.81 16.98 39.20
N ILE A 117 -25.93 16.41 38.78
CA ILE A 117 -26.48 15.17 39.34
C ILE A 117 -26.48 14.11 38.23
N LYS A 118 -25.78 13.00 38.48
CA LYS A 118 -25.76 11.83 37.60
C LYS A 118 -26.64 10.73 38.20
N SER A 119 -27.40 10.01 37.38
CA SER A 119 -28.16 8.85 37.83
C SER A 119 -27.22 7.83 38.48
N LYS A 120 -27.65 7.27 39.61
CA LYS A 120 -26.90 6.21 40.30
C LYS A 120 -26.96 4.91 39.48
N ASP A 121 -28.14 4.59 39.00
CA ASP A 121 -28.40 3.47 38.11
C ASP A 121 -28.19 3.87 36.64
N TYR A 122 -28.15 2.86 35.77
CA TYR A 122 -27.98 2.99 34.33
C TYR A 122 -28.84 1.97 33.61
N ASN A 123 -29.12 2.27 32.35
CA ASN A 123 -29.65 1.28 31.42
C ASN A 123 -28.50 0.71 30.60
N GLU A 124 -28.53 -0.60 30.34
CA GLU A 124 -27.46 -1.33 29.66
C GLU A 124 -28.04 -2.18 28.53
N MET A 125 -27.30 -2.23 27.42
CA MET A 125 -27.56 -3.16 26.34
C MET A 125 -26.32 -4.02 26.10
N VAL A 126 -26.56 -5.29 25.78
CA VAL A 126 -25.53 -6.24 25.35
C VAL A 126 -26.01 -6.93 24.08
N LEU A 127 -25.26 -6.76 23.00
CA LEU A 127 -25.46 -7.48 21.74
C LEU A 127 -24.37 -8.53 21.59
N HIS A 128 -24.77 -9.79 21.57
CA HIS A 128 -23.86 -10.91 21.37
C HIS A 128 -23.57 -11.16 19.88
N PRO A 129 -22.38 -11.68 19.52
CA PRO A 129 -22.06 -12.05 18.16
C PRO A 129 -23.08 -13.02 17.56
N PRO A 130 -23.43 -12.88 16.26
CA PRO A 130 -24.28 -13.84 15.58
C PRO A 130 -23.67 -15.26 15.65
N ARG A 131 -24.49 -16.25 16.04
CA ARG A 131 -24.09 -17.67 16.04
C ARG A 131 -24.11 -18.30 14.64
N THR A 132 -24.26 -17.49 13.60
CA THR A 132 -24.26 -17.91 12.20
C THR A 132 -22.85 -18.25 11.74
N GLY A 133 -22.74 -19.26 10.88
CA GLY A 133 -21.50 -19.66 10.24
C GLY A 133 -20.88 -20.91 10.87
N ILE A 134 -20.21 -21.71 10.04
CA ILE A 134 -19.50 -22.92 10.49
C ILE A 134 -18.35 -22.49 11.40
N GLN A 135 -18.24 -23.11 12.57
CA GLN A 135 -17.22 -22.79 13.57
C GLN A 135 -15.80 -22.97 13.01
N ASP A 136 -14.88 -22.10 13.43
CA ASP A 136 -13.46 -22.13 13.06
C ASP A 136 -13.19 -21.91 11.56
N THR A 137 -14.12 -21.34 10.81
CA THR A 137 -13.97 -21.03 9.36
C THR A 137 -13.64 -19.56 9.07
N GLU A 138 -13.39 -18.77 10.11
CA GLU A 138 -13.02 -17.36 10.04
C GLU A 138 -11.77 -17.16 9.18
N ALA A 139 -11.72 -16.04 8.47
CA ALA A 139 -10.49 -15.62 7.80
C ALA A 139 -9.46 -15.19 8.84
N LYS A 140 -8.22 -15.65 8.68
CA LYS A 140 -7.10 -15.37 9.58
C LYS A 140 -6.07 -14.49 8.89
N GLU A 141 -5.19 -13.86 9.67
CA GLU A 141 -4.03 -13.13 9.16
C GLU A 141 -4.40 -12.07 8.09
N PHE A 142 -5.49 -11.33 8.32
CA PHE A 142 -5.91 -10.26 7.42
C PHE A 142 -4.90 -9.10 7.51
N ILE A 143 -4.25 -8.79 6.39
CA ILE A 143 -3.27 -7.72 6.27
C ILE A 143 -3.51 -6.95 4.99
N CYS A 144 -3.37 -5.63 5.05
CA CYS A 144 -3.37 -4.79 3.86
C CYS A 144 -2.06 -4.01 3.77
N VAL A 145 -1.59 -3.80 2.54
CA VAL A 145 -0.38 -3.03 2.24
C VAL A 145 -0.72 -2.03 1.15
N TYR A 146 -0.51 -0.75 1.45
CA TYR A 146 -0.71 0.35 0.51
C TYR A 146 0.62 0.67 -0.16
N TYR A 147 0.88 -0.02 -1.27
CA TYR A 147 2.12 0.12 -2.02
C TYR A 147 2.20 1.51 -2.65
N ASN A 148 3.26 2.24 -2.32
CA ASN A 148 3.59 3.55 -2.90
C ASN A 148 2.48 4.61 -2.84
N MET A 149 1.48 4.43 -1.96
CA MET A 149 0.25 5.23 -1.97
C MET A 149 -0.45 5.26 -3.34
N GLU A 150 -0.44 4.12 -4.03
CA GLU A 150 -1.05 3.94 -5.34
C GLU A 150 -2.02 2.76 -5.35
N ASN A 151 -1.56 1.60 -4.87
CA ASN A 151 -2.34 0.37 -4.92
C ASN A 151 -2.44 -0.24 -3.52
N LEU A 152 -3.65 -0.41 -3.02
CA LEU A 152 -3.89 -1.15 -1.78
C LEU A 152 -4.13 -2.62 -2.13
N GLU A 153 -3.36 -3.50 -1.50
CA GLU A 153 -3.57 -4.95 -1.57
C GLU A 153 -3.85 -5.49 -0.19
N CYS A 154 -5.00 -6.13 -0.04
CA CYS A 154 -5.37 -6.86 1.16
C CYS A 154 -5.23 -8.35 0.90
N SER A 155 -4.79 -9.11 1.89
CA SER A 155 -4.68 -10.56 1.83
C SER A 155 -5.18 -11.17 3.13
N TRP A 156 -5.64 -12.42 3.04
CA TRP A 156 -6.05 -13.19 4.20
C TRP A 156 -5.79 -14.68 3.98
N ARG A 157 -5.68 -15.39 5.09
CA ARG A 157 -5.50 -16.83 5.12
C ARG A 157 -6.83 -17.52 5.42
N ARG A 158 -7.20 -18.45 4.56
CA ARG A 158 -8.32 -19.37 4.78
C ARG A 158 -8.02 -20.29 5.97
N SER A 159 -9.00 -20.51 6.85
CA SER A 159 -8.86 -21.48 7.93
C SER A 159 -8.78 -22.91 7.40
N VAL A 160 -8.03 -23.78 8.08
CA VAL A 160 -7.91 -25.22 7.75
C VAL A 160 -9.26 -25.93 7.83
N LYS A 161 -10.18 -25.44 8.67
CA LYS A 161 -11.54 -25.99 8.81
C LYS A 161 -12.51 -25.52 7.71
N THR A 162 -12.08 -24.61 6.85
CA THR A 162 -12.93 -24.12 5.77
C THR A 162 -13.17 -25.24 4.75
N PRO A 163 -14.44 -25.64 4.50
CA PRO A 163 -14.75 -26.78 3.65
C PRO A 163 -14.19 -26.70 2.24
N ALA A 164 -13.90 -27.83 1.61
CA ALA A 164 -13.42 -27.86 0.23
C ALA A 164 -14.45 -27.21 -0.73
N GLY A 165 -13.98 -26.41 -1.68
CA GLY A 165 -14.86 -25.69 -2.60
C GLY A 165 -15.55 -24.44 -2.04
N ALA A 166 -15.46 -24.14 -0.73
CA ALA A 166 -15.97 -22.86 -0.23
C ALA A 166 -15.19 -21.69 -0.84
N GLN A 167 -15.87 -20.56 -1.08
CA GLN A 167 -15.25 -19.36 -1.64
C GLN A 167 -15.52 -18.16 -0.74
N GLN A 168 -14.44 -17.53 -0.29
CA GLN A 168 -14.52 -16.33 0.54
C GLN A 168 -14.74 -15.08 -0.34
N ARG A 169 -15.42 -14.09 0.24
CA ARG A 169 -15.69 -12.79 -0.37
C ARG A 169 -15.29 -11.70 0.60
N LEU A 170 -14.72 -10.63 0.06
CA LEU A 170 -14.37 -9.46 0.82
C LEU A 170 -15.29 -8.32 0.45
N TYR A 171 -15.82 -7.67 1.47
CA TYR A 171 -16.59 -6.44 1.34
C TYR A 171 -15.96 -5.36 2.22
N PHE A 172 -16.12 -4.10 1.82
CA PHE A 172 -15.61 -2.96 2.58
C PHE A 172 -16.63 -1.83 2.62
N TRP A 173 -16.56 -1.01 3.67
CA TRP A 173 -17.37 0.19 3.84
C TRP A 173 -16.54 1.32 4.50
N HIS A 174 -16.81 2.55 4.10
CA HIS A 174 -16.29 3.77 4.72
C HIS A 174 -17.36 4.87 4.64
N LYS A 175 -17.22 5.93 5.44
CA LYS A 175 -18.26 6.96 5.63
C LYS A 175 -18.78 7.62 4.35
N SER A 176 -17.96 7.74 3.31
CA SER A 176 -18.38 8.31 2.02
C SER A 176 -19.14 7.34 1.10
N LEU A 177 -19.34 6.08 1.52
CA LEU A 177 -20.20 5.11 0.83
C LEU A 177 -21.57 5.02 1.51
N LYS A 178 -22.63 4.93 0.69
CA LYS A 178 -24.00 4.70 1.19
C LYS A 178 -24.17 3.30 1.81
N GLN A 179 -23.56 2.30 1.18
CA GLN A 179 -23.62 0.88 1.53
C GLN A 179 -22.27 0.21 1.28
N ALA A 180 -22.06 -0.96 1.87
CA ALA A 180 -20.86 -1.75 1.62
C ALA A 180 -20.73 -2.17 0.15
N VAL A 181 -19.48 -2.30 -0.30
CA VAL A 181 -19.13 -2.66 -1.68
C VAL A 181 -18.24 -3.90 -1.65
N GLU A 182 -18.42 -4.80 -2.63
CA GLU A 182 -17.55 -5.97 -2.78
C GLU A 182 -16.16 -5.56 -3.30
N CYS A 183 -15.17 -6.38 -2.99
CA CYS A 183 -13.83 -6.28 -3.54
C CYS A 183 -13.84 -6.02 -5.06
N PRO A 184 -13.16 -4.95 -5.55
CA PRO A 184 -13.16 -4.63 -6.98
C PRO A 184 -12.34 -5.61 -7.83
N SER A 185 -11.27 -6.19 -7.29
CA SER A 185 -10.43 -7.16 -8.01
C SER A 185 -9.83 -8.17 -7.04
N TYR A 186 -10.14 -9.45 -7.22
CA TYR A 186 -9.65 -10.50 -6.32
C TYR A 186 -8.27 -11.01 -6.73
N VAL A 187 -7.39 -11.22 -5.73
CA VAL A 187 -6.15 -11.96 -5.89
C VAL A 187 -6.43 -13.46 -5.74
N LEU A 188 -6.10 -14.23 -6.77
CA LEU A 188 -6.35 -15.68 -6.84
C LEU A 188 -5.07 -16.49 -6.71
N SER A 189 -5.16 -17.64 -6.05
CA SER A 189 -4.09 -18.64 -6.00
C SER A 189 -4.71 -20.03 -6.04
N GLY A 190 -4.46 -20.77 -7.12
CA GLY A 190 -5.10 -22.06 -7.37
C GLY A 190 -6.63 -21.96 -7.47
N GLY A 191 -7.16 -20.88 -8.06
CA GLY A 191 -8.61 -20.62 -8.16
C GLY A 191 -9.30 -20.13 -6.88
N VAL A 192 -8.59 -20.12 -5.74
CA VAL A 192 -9.10 -19.65 -4.45
C VAL A 192 -8.79 -18.16 -4.27
N ARG A 193 -9.77 -17.39 -3.82
CA ARG A 193 -9.57 -15.98 -3.43
C ARG A 193 -8.75 -15.90 -2.15
N LYS A 194 -7.60 -15.23 -2.22
CA LYS A 194 -6.70 -15.00 -1.07
C LYS A 194 -6.46 -13.52 -0.77
N GLY A 195 -6.96 -12.63 -1.61
CA GLY A 195 -6.75 -11.20 -1.45
C GLY A 195 -7.67 -10.36 -2.31
N CYS A 196 -7.52 -9.05 -2.15
CA CYS A 196 -8.24 -8.02 -2.87
C CYS A 196 -7.29 -6.88 -3.22
N THR A 197 -7.30 -6.45 -4.47
CA THR A 197 -6.54 -5.28 -4.95
C THR A 197 -7.50 -4.16 -5.28
N PHE A 198 -7.20 -2.97 -4.78
CA PHE A 198 -7.95 -1.74 -5.03
C PHE A 198 -7.21 -0.92 -6.07
N MET A 199 -7.47 -1.19 -7.35
CA MET A 199 -6.99 -0.40 -8.47
C MET A 199 -8.03 0.68 -8.81
N GLY A 200 -7.62 1.94 -8.89
CA GLY A 200 -8.50 3.04 -9.30
C GLY A 200 -8.66 4.13 -8.25
N LYS A 201 -9.87 4.35 -7.74
CA LYS A 201 -10.12 5.43 -6.77
C LYS A 201 -9.44 5.11 -5.44
N PRO A 202 -8.53 5.97 -4.95
CA PRO A 202 -7.89 5.75 -3.67
C PRO A 202 -8.94 5.75 -2.57
N LEU A 203 -8.79 4.81 -1.64
CA LEU A 203 -9.58 4.80 -0.43
C LEU A 203 -9.25 6.04 0.44
N PRO A 204 -10.21 6.54 1.23
CA PRO A 204 -9.99 7.75 2.02
C PRO A 204 -8.91 7.54 3.09
N ALA A 205 -7.96 8.47 3.16
CA ALA A 205 -6.94 8.50 4.21
C ALA A 205 -7.47 9.12 5.50
N PHE A 206 -6.82 8.82 6.63
CA PHE A 206 -7.12 9.35 7.97
C PHE A 206 -8.57 9.08 8.44
N THR A 207 -9.18 8.02 7.91
CA THR A 207 -10.50 7.56 8.32
C THR A 207 -10.52 6.05 8.39
N ASP A 208 -11.31 5.52 9.33
CA ASP A 208 -11.48 4.08 9.47
C ASP A 208 -12.25 3.52 8.27
N ILE A 209 -11.72 2.41 7.75
CA ILE A 209 -12.35 1.60 6.72
C ILE A 209 -12.61 0.23 7.32
N TYR A 210 -13.84 -0.21 7.20
CA TYR A 210 -14.31 -1.45 7.79
C TYR A 210 -14.43 -2.52 6.73
N PHE A 211 -13.87 -3.69 7.00
CA PHE A 211 -13.82 -4.82 6.10
C PHE A 211 -14.57 -6.00 6.71
N CYS A 212 -15.26 -6.75 5.86
CA CYS A 212 -15.89 -8.01 6.21
C CYS A 212 -15.42 -9.08 5.23
N VAL A 213 -14.84 -10.17 5.74
CA VAL A 213 -14.58 -11.38 4.97
C VAL A 213 -15.60 -12.41 5.38
N ASN A 214 -16.44 -12.83 4.44
CA ASN A 214 -17.43 -13.89 4.65
C ASN A 214 -17.32 -14.93 3.52
N GLY A 215 -18.23 -15.89 3.48
CA GLY A 215 -18.31 -16.83 2.38
C GLY A 215 -19.41 -17.86 2.57
N SER A 216 -19.56 -18.72 1.60
CA SER A 216 -20.51 -19.83 1.63
C SER A 216 -19.86 -21.11 1.15
N SER A 217 -20.31 -22.24 1.69
CA SER A 217 -19.99 -23.59 1.25
C SER A 217 -21.28 -24.42 1.13
N PRO A 218 -21.23 -25.62 0.55
CA PRO A 218 -22.36 -26.55 0.55
C PRO A 218 -22.85 -26.92 1.95
N GLU A 219 -21.98 -26.94 2.96
CA GLU A 219 -22.35 -27.23 4.35
C GLU A 219 -22.95 -26.03 5.10
N GLY A 220 -22.87 -24.81 4.54
CA GLY A 220 -23.44 -23.61 5.11
C GLY A 220 -22.59 -22.35 4.93
N PRO A 221 -23.00 -21.21 5.53
CA PRO A 221 -22.19 -20.00 5.52
C PRO A 221 -20.89 -20.19 6.31
N LEU A 222 -19.82 -19.56 5.86
CA LEU A 222 -18.59 -19.45 6.66
C LEU A 222 -18.80 -18.39 7.75
N LYS A 223 -18.05 -18.50 8.84
CA LYS A 223 -18.07 -17.48 9.90
C LYS A 223 -17.46 -16.18 9.37
N PRO A 224 -18.20 -15.05 9.40
CA PRO A 224 -17.67 -13.77 8.96
C PRO A 224 -16.62 -13.23 9.94
N THR A 225 -15.67 -12.48 9.42
CA THR A 225 -14.64 -11.80 10.20
C THR A 225 -14.60 -10.33 9.84
N PHE A 226 -14.47 -9.46 10.85
CA PHE A 226 -14.52 -8.01 10.69
C PHE A 226 -13.18 -7.38 11.05
N PHE A 227 -12.78 -6.38 10.27
CA PHE A 227 -11.50 -5.67 10.46
C PHE A 227 -11.70 -4.17 10.28
N SER A 228 -10.87 -3.38 10.95
CA SER A 228 -10.79 -1.92 10.77
C SER A 228 -9.36 -1.51 10.56
N LEU A 229 -9.11 -0.66 9.56
CA LEU A 229 -7.81 -0.05 9.34
C LEU A 229 -7.95 1.34 8.74
N GLN A 230 -6.86 2.10 8.80
CA GLN A 230 -6.73 3.38 8.12
C GLN A 230 -5.57 3.27 7.12
N VAL A 231 -5.80 3.65 5.86
CA VAL A 231 -4.87 3.32 4.76
C VAL A 231 -3.50 3.99 4.88
N GLN A 232 -3.42 5.16 5.53
CA GLN A 232 -2.14 5.82 5.77
C GLN A 232 -1.23 5.02 6.71
N ASN A 233 -1.81 4.21 7.61
CA ASN A 233 -1.08 3.34 8.52
C ASN A 233 -0.62 2.02 7.85
N GLN A 234 -0.95 1.83 6.56
CA GLN A 234 -0.63 0.62 5.80
C GLN A 234 0.41 0.86 4.69
N VAL A 235 1.08 2.02 4.67
CA VAL A 235 1.98 2.38 3.56
C VAL A 235 3.26 1.55 3.58
N LYS A 236 3.57 0.92 2.44
CA LYS A 236 4.90 0.38 2.11
C LYS A 236 5.44 1.12 0.90
N ALA A 237 6.46 1.94 1.12
CA ALA A 237 7.15 2.63 0.03
C ALA A 237 8.09 1.70 -0.74
N SER A 238 8.44 2.09 -1.96
CA SER A 238 9.49 1.44 -2.74
C SER A 238 10.84 1.57 -2.06
N ALA A 239 11.77 0.71 -2.44
CA ALA A 239 13.15 0.87 -2.00
C ALA A 239 13.67 2.25 -2.46
N PRO A 240 14.45 2.97 -1.62
CA PRO A 240 15.11 4.19 -2.07
C PRO A 240 16.03 3.92 -3.25
N ASP A 241 15.86 4.70 -4.31
CA ASP A 241 16.69 4.60 -5.51
C ASP A 241 17.91 5.54 -5.44
N LYS A 242 18.91 5.23 -6.28
CA LYS A 242 20.10 6.06 -6.52
C LYS A 242 20.90 6.40 -5.26
N LEU A 243 21.21 5.39 -4.44
CA LEU A 243 22.20 5.54 -3.37
C LEU A 243 23.57 5.89 -3.98
N SER A 244 24.00 7.12 -3.76
CA SER A 244 25.27 7.66 -4.24
C SER A 244 26.21 7.90 -3.07
N LEU A 245 27.49 7.66 -3.33
CA LEU A 245 28.59 7.78 -2.38
C LEU A 245 29.56 8.84 -2.90
N GLN A 246 29.78 9.90 -2.13
CA GLN A 246 30.70 10.97 -2.47
C GLN A 246 31.71 11.17 -1.34
N THR A 247 32.97 11.36 -1.68
CA THR A 247 34.01 11.67 -0.71
C THR A 247 34.17 13.18 -0.64
N SER A 248 33.92 13.76 0.54
CA SER A 248 34.14 15.18 0.81
C SER A 248 35.63 15.46 1.04
N SER A 249 36.04 16.73 0.87
CA SER A 249 37.41 17.21 1.11
C SER A 249 37.94 16.84 2.50
N ASP A 250 37.04 16.71 3.48
CA ASP A 250 37.37 16.55 4.89
C ASP A 250 37.50 15.08 5.32
N LYS A 251 37.81 14.16 4.40
CA LYS A 251 37.85 12.70 4.65
C LYS A 251 36.53 12.16 5.23
N GLN A 252 35.41 12.69 4.74
CA GLN A 252 34.08 12.22 5.08
C GLN A 252 33.44 11.54 3.86
N LEU A 253 32.75 10.42 4.11
CA LEU A 253 31.93 9.75 3.11
C LEU A 253 30.49 10.23 3.26
N GLU A 254 30.00 10.94 2.26
CA GLU A 254 28.62 11.40 2.16
C GLU A 254 27.80 10.40 1.35
N LEU A 255 26.76 9.86 1.98
CA LEU A 255 25.74 9.03 1.35
C LEU A 255 24.56 9.94 1.01
N ARG A 256 24.05 9.86 -0.22
CA ARG A 256 22.83 10.56 -0.65
C ARG A 256 21.92 9.60 -1.42
N TRP A 257 20.62 9.67 -1.18
CA TRP A 257 19.62 8.88 -1.89
C TRP A 257 18.37 9.72 -2.19
N GLU A 258 17.54 9.27 -3.13
CA GLU A 258 16.29 9.94 -3.47
C GLU A 258 15.11 9.43 -2.64
N ASN A 259 14.05 10.24 -2.55
CA ASN A 259 12.82 9.86 -1.87
C ASN A 259 12.08 8.79 -2.70
N PRO A 260 11.74 7.63 -2.14
CA PRO A 260 11.08 6.54 -2.86
C PRO A 260 9.63 6.82 -3.28
N ALA A 261 8.97 7.84 -2.70
CA ALA A 261 7.61 8.22 -3.09
C ALA A 261 7.48 9.75 -3.19
N TRP A 262 7.30 10.26 -4.41
CA TRP A 262 7.16 11.69 -4.68
C TRP A 262 5.98 12.36 -3.94
N LYS A 263 5.00 11.57 -3.49
CA LYS A 263 3.80 12.02 -2.76
C LYS A 263 4.03 12.22 -1.25
N LEU A 264 5.10 11.65 -0.68
CA LEU A 264 5.39 11.77 0.74
C LEU A 264 6.27 12.99 1.02
N SER A 265 5.86 13.82 1.98
CA SER A 265 6.71 14.87 2.52
C SER A 265 7.98 14.26 3.13
N VAL A 266 9.13 14.86 2.87
CA VAL A 266 10.43 14.45 3.43
C VAL A 266 10.39 14.42 4.96
N GLN A 267 9.59 15.28 5.59
CA GLN A 267 9.40 15.32 7.05
C GLN A 267 8.68 14.09 7.62
N CYS A 268 7.95 13.35 6.78
CA CYS A 268 7.23 12.13 7.17
C CYS A 268 8.00 10.86 6.81
N LEU A 269 9.28 10.94 6.49
CA LEU A 269 10.10 9.80 6.14
C LEU A 269 11.23 9.63 7.15
N GLU A 270 11.52 8.39 7.47
CA GLU A 270 12.71 8.01 8.20
C GLU A 270 13.42 6.89 7.44
N TRP A 271 14.74 6.86 7.58
CA TRP A 271 15.60 5.95 6.84
C TRP A 271 16.45 5.12 7.79
N GLU A 272 16.73 3.89 7.36
CA GLU A 272 17.67 3.00 8.01
C GLU A 272 18.78 2.68 7.03
N VAL A 273 20.02 2.93 7.44
CA VAL A 273 21.23 2.63 6.68
C VAL A 273 21.94 1.45 7.32
N ARG A 274 22.21 0.42 6.54
CA ARG A 274 23.08 -0.69 6.93
C ARG A 274 24.36 -0.64 6.13
N HIS A 275 25.45 -1.00 6.79
CA HIS A 275 26.75 -1.11 6.15
C HIS A 275 27.47 -2.39 6.57
N HIS A 276 28.27 -2.93 5.67
CA HIS A 276 29.14 -4.07 5.95
C HIS A 276 30.45 -3.95 5.17
N ARG A 277 31.47 -4.67 5.64
CA ARG A 277 32.79 -4.74 5.00
C ARG A 277 32.86 -5.98 4.12
N VAL A 278 33.33 -5.79 2.89
CA VAL A 278 33.58 -6.91 1.97
C VAL A 278 34.78 -7.72 2.48
N GLY A 279 34.59 -9.02 2.71
CA GLY A 279 35.65 -9.94 3.14
C GLY A 279 35.75 -10.15 4.66
N ALA A 280 35.06 -9.35 5.48
CA ALA A 280 34.83 -9.70 6.88
C ALA A 280 33.66 -10.71 6.97
N GLU A 281 33.65 -11.56 8.00
CA GLU A 281 32.41 -12.25 8.37
C GLU A 281 31.28 -11.21 8.47
N LYS A 282 30.06 -11.55 8.02
CA LYS A 282 28.89 -10.66 8.03
C LYS A 282 28.45 -10.33 9.46
N ILE A 283 29.29 -9.64 10.22
CA ILE A 283 28.92 -9.00 11.46
C ILE A 283 28.09 -7.80 11.02
N HIS A 284 26.78 -8.01 11.02
CA HIS A 284 25.82 -6.95 10.73
C HIS A 284 26.03 -5.83 11.75
N SER A 285 26.58 -4.71 11.28
CA SER A 285 26.69 -3.50 12.09
C SER A 285 25.30 -3.05 12.53
N LYS A 286 25.20 -2.40 13.70
CA LYS A 286 23.95 -1.80 14.15
C LYS A 286 23.47 -0.80 13.07
N PRO A 287 22.20 -0.89 12.63
CA PRO A 287 21.69 0.03 11.62
C PRO A 287 21.70 1.47 12.14
N ILE A 288 21.94 2.42 11.23
CA ILE A 288 21.94 3.85 11.53
C ILE A 288 20.59 4.41 11.10
N HIS A 289 19.91 5.10 12.01
CA HIS A 289 18.64 5.77 11.74
C HIS A 289 18.88 7.25 11.43
N THR A 290 18.17 7.78 10.44
CA THR A 290 18.24 9.21 10.05
C THR A 290 16.88 9.71 9.57
N GLU A 291 16.64 11.00 9.72
CA GLU A 291 15.47 11.75 9.22
C GLU A 291 15.85 12.66 8.03
N SER A 292 17.05 12.49 7.48
CA SER A 292 17.48 13.19 6.28
C SER A 292 17.82 12.18 5.18
N PRO A 293 17.55 12.49 3.89
CA PRO A 293 17.96 11.65 2.76
C PRO A 293 19.47 11.70 2.47
N ARG A 294 20.26 12.01 3.49
CA ARG A 294 21.71 12.09 3.47
C ARG A 294 22.28 11.60 4.80
N LEU A 295 23.47 11.02 4.75
CA LEU A 295 24.22 10.62 5.94
C LEU A 295 25.71 10.81 5.69
N THR A 296 26.40 11.43 6.65
CA THR A 296 27.84 11.64 6.59
C THR A 296 28.52 10.74 7.60
N LEU A 297 29.49 9.95 7.14
CA LEU A 297 30.27 9.04 7.97
C LEU A 297 31.77 9.37 7.84
N PRO A 298 32.57 9.17 8.91
CA PRO A 298 34.02 9.28 8.79
C PRO A 298 34.54 8.23 7.80
N LEU A 299 35.38 8.65 6.86
CA LEU A 299 35.99 7.73 5.91
C LEU A 299 36.99 6.84 6.66
N SER A 300 36.80 5.53 6.59
CA SER A 300 37.80 4.61 7.14
C SER A 300 39.08 4.68 6.30
N SER A 301 40.23 4.77 6.97
CA SER A 301 41.54 4.79 6.32
C SER A 301 41.99 3.41 5.83
N SER A 302 41.23 2.35 6.11
CA SER A 302 41.51 1.02 5.59
C SER A 302 41.17 0.93 4.11
N ASN A 303 41.95 0.17 3.34
CA ASN A 303 41.67 -0.10 1.92
C ASN A 303 40.48 -1.09 1.74
N GLU A 304 39.66 -1.25 2.78
CA GLU A 304 38.55 -2.19 2.85
C GLU A 304 37.32 -1.59 2.17
N ARG A 305 36.71 -2.37 1.28
CA ARG A 305 35.50 -1.96 0.58
C ARG A 305 34.31 -2.03 1.54
N ASN A 306 33.71 -0.87 1.81
CA ASN A 306 32.51 -0.74 2.62
C ASN A 306 31.29 -0.60 1.71
N CYS A 307 30.28 -1.43 1.94
CA CYS A 307 29.05 -1.46 1.16
C CYS A 307 27.87 -1.04 2.02
N PHE A 308 26.96 -0.28 1.42
CA PHE A 308 25.84 0.37 2.07
C PHE A 308 24.53 0.00 1.38
N LYS A 309 23.47 -0.16 2.19
CA LYS A 309 22.09 -0.27 1.74
C LYS A 309 21.22 0.66 2.57
N VAL A 310 20.20 1.22 1.95
CA VAL A 310 19.25 2.12 2.60
C VAL A 310 17.85 1.59 2.39
N ARG A 311 17.00 1.71 3.41
CA ARG A 311 15.56 1.53 3.29
C ARG A 311 14.83 2.67 3.98
N SER A 312 13.56 2.85 3.67
CA SER A 312 12.73 3.92 4.23
C SER A 312 11.45 3.37 4.84
N ARG A 313 10.82 4.16 5.70
CA ARG A 313 9.41 3.99 6.07
C ARG A 313 8.78 5.34 6.35
N VAL A 314 7.46 5.37 6.41
CA VAL A 314 6.74 6.54 6.91
C VAL A 314 6.99 6.67 8.40
N SER A 315 7.45 7.85 8.83
CA SER A 315 7.75 8.15 10.23
C SER A 315 6.49 8.00 11.08
N LEU A 316 6.67 7.41 12.26
CA LEU A 316 5.60 7.29 13.26
C LEU A 316 5.13 8.65 13.83
N HIS A 317 5.83 9.74 13.49
CA HIS A 317 5.32 11.08 13.76
C HIS A 317 4.10 11.44 12.91
N CYS A 318 3.97 10.86 11.70
CA CYS A 318 2.88 11.15 10.77
C CYS A 318 1.79 10.07 10.76
N VAL A 319 2.10 8.86 11.22
CA VAL A 319 1.20 7.68 11.17
C VAL A 319 1.38 6.80 12.41
N ASP A 320 0.38 6.01 12.78
CA ASP A 320 0.48 5.13 13.96
C ASP A 320 1.30 3.86 13.68
N HIS A 321 1.36 3.45 12.41
CA HIS A 321 2.03 2.24 11.94
C HIS A 321 2.54 2.44 10.51
N SER A 322 3.64 1.79 10.16
CA SER A 322 4.19 1.82 8.80
C SER A 322 5.02 0.57 8.49
N PHE A 323 5.17 0.28 7.19
CA PHE A 323 6.03 -0.80 6.73
C PHE A 323 7.37 -0.25 6.27
N TRP A 324 8.45 -0.99 6.58
CA TRP A 324 9.74 -0.78 5.96
C TRP A 324 9.67 -1.13 4.47
N SER A 325 10.26 -0.27 3.64
CA SER A 325 10.56 -0.60 2.26
C SER A 325 11.55 -1.76 2.18
N ASP A 326 11.64 -2.33 0.99
CA ASP A 326 12.76 -3.21 0.68
C ASP A 326 14.07 -2.39 0.68
N TRP A 327 15.20 -3.09 0.80
CA TRP A 327 16.52 -2.46 0.77
C TRP A 327 16.85 -1.98 -0.64
N SER A 328 17.49 -0.82 -0.73
CA SER A 328 18.09 -0.31 -1.96
C SER A 328 19.10 -1.30 -2.54
N HIS A 329 19.44 -1.09 -3.81
CA HIS A 329 20.66 -1.64 -4.38
C HIS A 329 21.87 -1.22 -3.54
N GLU A 330 22.86 -2.11 -3.49
CA GLU A 330 24.07 -1.91 -2.71
C GLU A 330 25.00 -0.94 -3.42
N ALA A 331 25.49 0.07 -2.69
CA ALA A 331 26.54 0.97 -3.16
C ALA A 331 27.78 0.77 -2.28
N CYS A 332 28.97 0.69 -2.89
CA CYS A 332 30.21 0.45 -2.15
C CYS A 332 31.27 1.52 -2.43
N HIS A 333 32.07 1.83 -1.40
CA HIS A 333 33.22 2.70 -1.48
C HIS A 333 34.50 1.95 -1.01
N PRO A 334 35.65 2.11 -1.69
CA PRO A 334 35.80 2.79 -2.97
C PRO A 334 35.05 2.07 -4.08
N VAL A 335 34.55 2.83 -5.06
CA VAL A 335 33.96 2.24 -6.26
C VAL A 335 35.10 1.50 -6.97
N LEU A 336 35.01 0.18 -7.07
CA LEU A 336 35.84 -0.50 -8.04
C LEU A 336 35.43 0.09 -9.38
N LYS A 337 36.35 0.81 -10.02
CA LYS A 337 36.34 0.84 -11.47
C LYS A 337 36.46 -0.63 -11.83
N THR A 338 35.34 -1.26 -12.16
CA THR A 338 35.38 -2.31 -13.15
C THR A 338 36.14 -1.61 -14.27
N ILE A 339 37.39 -1.98 -14.48
CA ILE A 339 37.87 -2.04 -15.84
C ILE A 339 36.79 -2.92 -16.45
N GLU A 340 35.76 -2.31 -17.03
CA GLU A 340 35.11 -2.93 -18.17
C GLU A 340 36.33 -3.40 -18.93
N ALA A 341 36.56 -4.72 -18.90
CA ALA A 341 37.47 -5.29 -19.85
C ALA A 341 36.95 -4.66 -21.13
N THR A 342 37.72 -3.72 -21.68
CA THR A 342 37.52 -3.29 -23.05
C THR A 342 37.25 -4.61 -23.75
N PRO A 343 36.08 -4.80 -24.41
CA PRO A 343 35.90 -6.02 -25.17
C PRO A 343 37.20 -6.13 -25.94
N GLU A 344 37.97 -7.20 -25.67
CA GLU A 344 39.24 -7.44 -26.37
C GLU A 344 38.92 -7.10 -27.81
N PRO A 345 39.65 -6.14 -28.45
CA PRO A 345 39.22 -5.58 -29.71
C PRO A 345 38.84 -6.76 -30.57
N GLU A 346 37.53 -6.93 -30.83
CA GLU A 346 37.05 -8.13 -31.51
C GLU A 346 37.89 -8.17 -32.75
N LEU A 347 38.79 -9.16 -32.82
CA LEU A 347 39.79 -9.20 -33.87
C LEU A 347 38.95 -9.24 -35.13
N ASN A 348 38.89 -8.12 -35.86
CA ASN A 348 37.90 -7.86 -36.89
C ASN A 348 37.97 -9.00 -37.90
N PHE A 349 37.17 -10.05 -37.70
CA PHE A 349 37.20 -11.25 -38.52
C PHE A 349 36.85 -10.87 -39.96
N ALA A 350 36.05 -9.81 -40.13
CA ALA A 350 35.81 -9.14 -41.40
C ALA A 350 37.09 -8.75 -42.14
N SER A 351 38.07 -8.14 -41.47
CA SER A 351 39.35 -7.78 -42.10
C SER A 351 40.15 -9.01 -42.53
N PHE A 352 40.18 -10.07 -41.71
CA PHE A 352 40.86 -11.31 -42.05
C PHE A 352 40.20 -12.04 -43.24
N TYR A 353 38.87 -12.10 -43.26
CA TYR A 353 38.11 -12.67 -44.38
C TYR A 353 38.25 -11.84 -45.67
N ILE A 354 38.37 -10.51 -45.59
CA ILE A 354 38.66 -9.65 -46.75
C ILE A 354 40.06 -9.96 -47.29
N TYR A 355 41.09 -10.09 -46.44
CA TYR A 355 42.43 -10.45 -46.90
C TYR A 355 42.49 -11.84 -47.55
N ILE A 356 41.79 -12.83 -46.98
CA ILE A 356 41.67 -14.16 -47.58
C ILE A 356 40.94 -14.09 -48.93
N ALA A 357 39.83 -13.36 -49.03
CA ALA A 357 39.09 -13.21 -50.29
C ALA A 357 39.95 -12.54 -51.37
N VAL A 358 40.71 -11.50 -51.02
CA VAL A 358 41.63 -10.83 -51.96
C VAL A 358 42.74 -11.77 -52.43
N ALA A 359 43.32 -12.59 -51.53
CA ALA A 359 44.35 -13.57 -51.89
C ALA A 359 43.79 -14.67 -52.81
N ILE A 360 42.56 -15.15 -52.56
CA ILE A 360 41.89 -16.13 -53.43
C ILE A 360 41.60 -15.52 -54.81
N ILE A 361 41.10 -14.29 -54.88
CA ILE A 361 40.84 -13.61 -56.16
C ILE A 361 42.15 -13.40 -56.93
N ALA A 362 43.21 -12.94 -56.28
CA ALA A 362 44.51 -12.74 -56.91
C ALA A 362 45.09 -14.05 -57.47
N THR A 363 45.00 -15.16 -56.73
CA THR A 363 45.46 -16.48 -57.19
C THR A 363 44.61 -17.03 -58.34
N LEU A 364 43.29 -16.80 -58.33
CA LEU A 364 42.41 -17.16 -59.45
C LEU A 364 42.72 -16.33 -60.70
N VAL A 365 42.99 -15.02 -60.56
CA VAL A 365 43.39 -14.17 -61.70
C VAL A 365 44.74 -14.61 -62.25
N VAL A 366 45.73 -14.87 -61.40
CA VAL A 366 47.04 -15.35 -61.85
C VAL A 366 46.93 -16.71 -62.54
N SER A 367 46.16 -17.64 -61.99
CA SER A 367 45.96 -18.96 -62.62
C SER A 367 45.17 -18.86 -63.93
N LEU A 368 44.18 -17.96 -64.05
CA LEU A 368 43.50 -17.67 -65.32
C LEU A 368 44.45 -17.02 -66.34
N CYS A 369 45.32 -16.10 -65.91
CA CYS A 369 46.33 -15.50 -66.78
C CYS A 369 47.34 -16.54 -67.26
N VAL A 370 47.82 -17.43 -66.38
CA VAL A 370 48.71 -18.52 -66.73
C VAL A 370 48.01 -19.55 -67.63
N TRP A 371 46.74 -19.86 -67.37
CA TRP A 371 45.95 -20.75 -68.21
C TRP A 371 45.72 -20.14 -69.60
N ALA A 372 45.44 -18.84 -69.69
CA ALA A 372 45.31 -18.11 -70.95
C ALA A 372 46.63 -18.09 -71.73
N THR A 373 47.78 -17.87 -71.08
CA THR A 373 49.09 -17.92 -71.76
C THR A 373 49.46 -19.34 -72.21
N VAL A 374 49.15 -20.37 -71.42
CA VAL A 374 49.37 -21.78 -71.79
C VAL A 374 48.45 -22.22 -72.92
N ASN A 375 47.19 -21.77 -72.95
CA ASN A 375 46.29 -22.03 -74.09
C ASN A 375 46.68 -21.24 -75.34
N MET A 376 47.18 -20.01 -75.20
CA MET A 376 47.72 -19.23 -76.33
C MET A 376 49.02 -19.85 -76.89
N MET A 377 49.78 -20.61 -76.10
CA MET A 377 50.96 -21.37 -76.54
C MET A 377 50.65 -22.76 -77.13
N LYS A 378 49.39 -23.21 -77.12
CA LYS A 378 48.97 -24.53 -77.64
C LYS A 378 48.30 -24.51 -79.02
N SER A 379 48.57 -23.49 -79.83
CA SER A 379 48.21 -23.52 -81.26
C SER A 379 49.45 -23.66 -82.16
N PRO A 380 49.54 -24.76 -82.92
CA PRO A 380 50.32 -24.76 -84.16
C PRO A 380 49.56 -25.43 -85.33
N PRO A 381 49.96 -25.20 -86.60
CA PRO A 381 50.32 -23.94 -87.21
C PRO A 381 49.47 -23.63 -88.45
N GLU A 382 49.50 -22.36 -88.81
CA GLU A 382 49.17 -21.77 -90.10
C GLU A 382 49.78 -22.57 -91.29
N LYS A 383 48.94 -22.90 -92.28
CA LYS A 383 49.40 -23.27 -93.63
C LYS A 383 49.08 -22.10 -94.56
N THR A 384 50.13 -21.54 -95.12
CA THR A 384 50.18 -20.51 -96.15
C THR A 384 49.41 -20.91 -97.41
N VAL A 385 48.60 -19.99 -97.94
CA VAL A 385 48.43 -19.81 -99.38
C VAL A 385 48.29 -18.31 -99.64
N ASP A 386 49.39 -17.71 -100.08
CA ASP A 386 49.36 -16.38 -100.70
C ASP A 386 48.81 -16.45 -102.12
N SER A 387 48.20 -15.32 -102.48
CA SER A 387 48.03 -14.80 -103.83
C SER A 387 46.78 -15.22 -104.60
N LEU A 388 45.83 -14.28 -104.77
CA LEU A 388 45.73 -13.48 -106.00
C LEU A 388 44.42 -12.67 -105.99
N ILE A 389 44.59 -11.34 -106.03
CA ILE A 389 43.99 -10.45 -107.04
C ILE A 389 42.46 -10.24 -107.07
N ALA A 390 42.15 -8.93 -107.04
CA ALA A 390 41.00 -8.25 -107.65
C ALA A 390 39.61 -8.47 -107.03
N LYS A 391 39.22 -7.44 -106.27
CA LYS A 391 38.11 -6.54 -106.62
C LYS A 391 38.22 -5.34 -105.68
N LEU A 392 38.96 -4.29 -106.05
CA LEU A 392 38.39 -3.09 -106.68
C LEU A 392 36.95 -2.81 -106.18
N LEU A 393 36.87 -1.98 -105.12
CA LEU A 393 36.00 -0.81 -104.89
C LEU A 393 34.67 -0.70 -105.70
N PRO A 394 33.58 -0.03 -105.22
CA PRO A 394 33.59 1.09 -104.25
C PRO A 394 32.32 1.24 -103.36
N LYS A 395 32.24 2.41 -102.70
CA LYS A 395 31.07 3.22 -102.26
C LYS A 395 30.69 3.08 -100.78
N LYS A 396 30.90 4.10 -99.95
CA LYS A 396 30.39 5.50 -99.87
C LYS A 396 29.28 5.62 -98.80
N LEU A 397 29.56 6.52 -97.85
CA LEU A 397 28.71 7.52 -97.20
C LEU A 397 27.44 7.11 -96.40
N ARG A 398 27.54 7.52 -95.13
CA ARG A 398 26.59 8.28 -94.27
C ARG A 398 25.67 7.55 -93.28
N PRO A 399 25.32 8.24 -92.17
CA PRO A 399 24.71 7.67 -90.96
C PRO A 399 23.21 7.99 -90.84
N GLY A 400 22.50 7.22 -90.01
CA GLY A 400 21.18 7.53 -89.44
C GLY A 400 20.99 6.65 -88.20
N VAL A 401 20.83 7.15 -86.98
CA VAL A 401 19.69 7.89 -86.40
C VAL A 401 18.37 7.12 -86.50
N SER A 402 17.94 6.55 -85.37
CA SER A 402 16.58 6.65 -84.81
C SER A 402 16.62 6.03 -83.40
N LYS A 403 16.46 6.80 -82.32
CA LYS A 403 15.21 7.37 -81.79
C LYS A 403 14.27 6.35 -81.11
N ILE A 404 14.12 6.56 -79.81
CA ILE A 404 12.86 6.70 -79.04
C ILE A 404 12.04 5.43 -78.78
N PHE A 405 11.84 5.09 -77.50
CA PHE A 405 10.57 5.18 -76.72
C PHE A 405 10.89 4.64 -75.31
N SER A 406 10.95 5.47 -74.26
CA SER A 406 9.85 6.08 -73.50
C SER A 406 8.99 5.05 -72.75
N GLY A 407 8.97 5.16 -71.42
CA GLY A 407 8.16 4.34 -70.54
C GLY A 407 8.34 4.69 -69.06
N LYS A 408 8.12 5.95 -68.70
CA LYS A 408 7.86 6.41 -67.31
C LYS A 408 6.57 5.75 -66.80
N LYS A 409 6.52 5.36 -65.52
CA LYS A 409 5.46 5.80 -64.59
C LYS A 409 5.71 5.33 -63.14
N THR A 410 5.69 6.34 -62.28
CA THR A 410 5.43 6.38 -60.85
C THR A 410 4.04 5.86 -60.48
N CYS A 411 3.84 5.45 -59.22
CA CYS A 411 2.56 5.61 -58.53
C CYS A 411 2.77 5.82 -57.02
N ASN A 412 2.00 6.77 -56.49
CA ASN A 412 1.98 7.33 -55.14
C ASN A 412 1.17 6.50 -54.12
N ASP A 413 1.36 6.86 -52.85
CA ASP A 413 0.43 6.98 -51.71
C ASP A 413 -1.05 6.61 -51.89
N VAL A 414 -1.61 5.92 -50.88
CA VAL A 414 -2.97 6.16 -50.35
C VAL A 414 -3.03 5.91 -48.83
N ILE A 415 -3.65 6.85 -48.14
CA ILE A 415 -4.10 6.92 -46.74
C ILE A 415 -5.39 6.10 -46.53
N ILE A 416 -5.51 5.39 -45.41
CA ILE A 416 -6.64 5.50 -44.43
C ILE A 416 -6.04 5.36 -43.03
#